data_AF-A0A2V5J6K3-F1
#
_entry.id   AF-A0A2V5J6K3-F1
#
_cell.length_a   1.000
_cell.length_b   1.000
_cell.length_c   1.000
_cell.angle_alpha   90.00
_cell.angle_beta   90.00
_cell.angle_gamma   90.00
#
_symmetry.space_group_name_H-M   'P 1'
#
loop_
_entity.id
_entity.type
_entity.pdbx_description
1 polymer ?
#
loop_
_entity_poly.entity_id
_entity_poly.type
_entity_poly.pdbx_seq_one_letter_code
_entity_poly.pdbx_strand_id
1 'polypeptide(L)'
;NRLTARMVQAVMLGFKECAPFFPKTHTEVTGTPVRTELVRLDRRVARRKLGLDEELPTLLVMGGSQGASGINQALIKSLPFLEGVQLQVIHLSGARDERLVADNYRRENVPAYIAAFHHRMEEVYSAADLIVARAGAASLAEFAAFSLPGILIPFPYATDDHQTRNAEIYAGVDAAILLKESELSGELLARKIRELMQDRQRIEQMAANCSRLAPKDAAGRVATTMEKYTTHEARI
;
A
#
# COMPACT_ATOMS: atom_id res chain seq x y z
N ASN A 1 -10.67 2.95 20.56
CA ASN A 1 -9.35 3.59 20.83
C ASN A 1 -9.44 4.81 21.74
N ARG A 2 -10.15 5.89 21.38
CA ARG A 2 -10.16 7.13 22.21
C ARG A 2 -10.74 6.97 23.62
N LEU A 3 -11.77 6.13 23.78
CA LEU A 3 -12.37 5.83 25.09
C LEU A 3 -11.43 4.99 25.95
N THR A 4 -10.87 3.92 25.39
CA THR A 4 -9.95 3.01 26.09
C THR A 4 -8.60 3.65 26.40
N ALA A 5 -8.16 4.64 25.62
CA ALA A 5 -6.91 5.37 25.85
C ALA A 5 -6.85 6.08 27.21
N ARG A 6 -8.00 6.33 27.86
CA ARG A 6 -8.08 6.92 29.20
C ARG A 6 -7.75 5.92 30.33
N MET A 7 -7.69 4.63 30.01
CA MET A 7 -7.53 3.52 30.96
C MET A 7 -6.19 2.80 30.77
N VAL A 8 -5.33 3.27 29.88
CA VAL A 8 -4.02 2.67 29.57
C VAL A 8 -2.90 3.62 29.95
N GLN A 9 -1.71 3.07 30.24
CA GLN A 9 -0.52 3.88 30.55
C GLN A 9 0.06 4.56 29.30
N ALA A 10 0.01 3.88 28.15
CA ALA A 10 0.48 4.40 26.87
C ALA A 10 -0.31 3.85 25.68
N VAL A 11 -0.28 4.60 24.58
CA VAL A 11 -0.82 4.20 23.28
C VAL A 11 0.32 4.05 22.29
N MET A 12 0.47 2.86 21.73
CA MET A 12 1.41 2.58 20.65
C MET A 12 0.81 3.01 19.31
N LEU A 13 1.57 3.80 18.55
CA LEU A 13 1.14 4.41 17.31
C LEU A 13 1.89 3.82 16.12
N GLY A 14 1.15 3.53 15.05
CA GLY A 14 1.73 3.20 13.74
C GLY A 14 2.41 4.42 13.09
N PHE A 15 1.83 5.60 13.26
CA PHE A 15 2.32 6.87 12.71
C PHE A 15 2.32 7.95 13.79
N LYS A 16 3.33 8.84 13.77
CA LYS A 16 3.43 9.95 14.74
C LYS A 16 2.27 10.93 14.61
N GLU A 17 1.70 11.05 13.41
CA GLU A 17 0.56 11.89 13.05
C GLU A 17 -0.72 11.47 13.79
N CYS A 18 -0.74 10.27 14.39
CA CYS A 18 -1.85 9.84 15.25
C CYS A 18 -1.80 10.41 16.67
N ALA A 19 -0.68 10.98 17.12
CA ALA A 19 -0.51 11.47 18.50
C ALA A 19 -1.54 12.54 18.92
N PRO A 20 -1.94 13.51 18.06
CA PRO A 20 -2.95 14.50 18.40
C PRO A 20 -4.32 13.92 18.79
N PHE A 21 -4.64 12.67 18.43
CA PHE A 21 -5.89 12.00 18.84
C PHE A 21 -5.87 11.51 20.29
N PHE A 22 -4.70 11.52 20.95
CA PHE A 22 -4.46 11.04 22.31
C PHE A 22 -3.78 12.10 23.20
N PRO A 23 -4.32 13.33 23.32
CA PRO A 23 -3.62 14.45 23.97
C PRO A 23 -3.41 14.31 25.48
N LYS A 24 -4.04 13.31 26.11
CA LYS A 24 -4.00 13.07 27.56
C LYS A 24 -3.35 11.73 27.95
N THR A 25 -2.74 11.04 26.99
CA THR A 25 -2.14 9.73 27.20
C THR A 25 -0.75 9.73 26.58
N HIS A 26 0.21 9.05 27.22
CA HIS A 26 1.53 8.87 26.61
C HIS A 26 1.39 8.14 25.28
N THR A 27 2.17 8.58 24.28
CA THR A 27 2.18 7.97 22.96
C THR A 27 3.59 7.54 22.58
N GLU A 28 3.71 6.37 21.98
CA GLU A 28 4.99 5.79 21.56
C GLU A 28 4.86 5.35 20.10
N VAL A 29 5.77 5.77 19.23
CA VAL A 29 5.72 5.40 17.80
C VAL A 29 6.48 4.10 17.60
N THR A 30 5.76 2.99 17.66
CA THR A 30 6.32 1.65 17.45
C THR A 30 6.24 1.22 15.98
N GLY A 31 5.35 1.83 15.19
CA GLY A 31 5.02 1.37 13.85
C GLY A 31 3.95 0.27 13.88
N THR A 32 3.58 -0.21 12.69
CA THR A 32 2.65 -1.32 12.55
C THR A 32 3.45 -2.60 12.25
N PRO A 33 3.39 -3.63 13.11
CA PRO A 33 4.03 -4.92 12.84
C PRO A 33 3.58 -5.49 11.49
N VAL A 34 4.56 -5.92 10.70
CA VAL A 34 4.32 -6.64 9.45
C VAL A 34 4.52 -8.15 9.70
N ARG A 35 3.86 -8.96 8.88
CA ARG A 35 3.94 -10.42 8.93
C ARG A 35 5.38 -10.90 8.73
N THR A 36 5.84 -11.84 9.55
CA THR A 36 7.22 -12.37 9.53
C THR A 36 7.56 -13.13 8.25
N GLU A 37 6.56 -13.74 7.63
CA GLU A 37 6.66 -14.48 6.37
C GLU A 37 6.90 -13.57 5.16
N LEU A 38 6.73 -12.25 5.29
CA LEU A 38 6.97 -11.30 4.20
C LEU A 38 8.45 -10.98 4.05
N VAL A 39 9.16 -11.87 3.37
CA VAL A 39 10.59 -11.73 3.07
C VAL A 39 10.80 -11.24 1.65
N ARG A 40 11.53 -10.14 1.49
CA ARG A 40 11.83 -9.57 0.16
C ARG A 40 12.62 -10.57 -0.69
N LEU A 41 12.13 -10.80 -1.90
CA LEU A 41 12.79 -11.63 -2.91
C LEU A 41 13.57 -10.74 -3.89
N ASP A 42 14.48 -11.35 -4.65
CA ASP A 42 14.97 -10.72 -5.86
C ASP A 42 13.80 -10.45 -6.82
N ARG A 43 13.80 -9.26 -7.43
CA ARG A 43 12.69 -8.79 -8.27
C ARG A 43 12.50 -9.66 -9.52
N ARG A 44 13.58 -10.07 -10.17
CA ARG A 44 13.51 -10.92 -11.38
C ARG A 44 12.97 -12.30 -11.03
N VAL A 45 13.43 -12.86 -9.90
CA VAL A 45 12.91 -14.13 -9.38
C VAL A 45 11.41 -14.03 -9.07
N ALA A 46 10.96 -12.96 -8.42
CA ALA A 46 9.55 -12.74 -8.12
C ALA A 46 8.69 -12.62 -9.39
N ARG A 47 9.16 -11.87 -10.39
CA ARG A 47 8.49 -11.75 -11.70
C ARG A 47 8.37 -13.10 -12.41
N ARG A 48 9.48 -13.85 -12.49
CA ARG A 48 9.49 -15.18 -13.10
C ARG A 48 8.49 -16.13 -12.45
N LYS A 49 8.38 -16.13 -11.11
CA LYS A 49 7.41 -16.95 -10.38
C LYS A 49 5.96 -16.62 -10.73
N LEU A 50 5.68 -15.37 -11.10
CA LEU A 50 4.36 -14.88 -11.50
C LEU A 50 4.12 -15.00 -13.02
N GLY A 51 5.07 -15.56 -13.78
CA GLY A 51 4.99 -15.64 -15.25
C GLY A 51 5.11 -14.28 -15.94
N LEU A 52 5.74 -13.31 -15.28
CA LEU A 52 5.95 -11.95 -15.77
C LEU A 52 7.32 -11.82 -16.44
N ASP A 53 7.44 -10.83 -17.32
CA ASP A 53 8.72 -10.44 -17.93
C ASP A 53 9.67 -9.91 -16.85
N GLU A 54 10.95 -10.28 -16.87
CA GLU A 54 11.90 -9.94 -15.81
C GLU A 54 12.34 -8.48 -15.86
N GLU A 55 12.29 -7.83 -17.02
CA GLU A 55 12.76 -6.46 -17.25
C GLU A 55 11.62 -5.43 -17.18
N LEU A 56 10.38 -5.81 -17.54
CA LEU A 56 9.29 -4.83 -17.62
C LEU A 56 8.90 -4.24 -16.24
N PRO A 57 8.77 -2.90 -16.13
CA PRO A 57 8.22 -2.24 -14.96
C PRO A 57 6.85 -2.82 -14.59
N THR A 58 6.65 -3.09 -13.29
CA THR A 58 5.46 -3.82 -12.83
C THR A 58 4.60 -2.95 -11.93
N LEU A 59 3.35 -2.71 -12.35
CA LEU A 59 2.32 -2.08 -11.54
C LEU A 59 1.59 -3.14 -10.71
N LEU A 60 1.51 -2.98 -9.39
CA LEU A 60 0.61 -3.77 -8.54
C LEU A 60 -0.67 -2.99 -8.26
N VAL A 61 -1.81 -3.60 -8.55
CA VAL A 61 -3.14 -3.07 -8.30
C VAL A 61 -3.84 -3.93 -7.27
N MET A 62 -4.25 -3.34 -6.13
CA MET A 62 -4.94 -4.10 -5.09
C MET A 62 -5.89 -3.26 -4.21
N GLY A 63 -7.00 -3.88 -3.81
CA GLY A 63 -8.02 -3.28 -2.96
C GLY A 63 -7.98 -3.63 -1.47
N GLY A 64 -7.08 -4.52 -1.06
CA GLY A 64 -7.18 -5.30 0.18
C GLY A 64 -7.75 -6.70 -0.07
N SER A 65 -7.98 -7.48 1.00
CA SER A 65 -8.30 -8.92 0.89
C SER A 65 -9.61 -9.25 0.16
N GLN A 66 -10.55 -8.30 0.08
CA GLN A 66 -11.84 -8.47 -0.62
C GLN A 66 -11.82 -7.90 -2.05
N GLY A 67 -10.69 -7.37 -2.51
CA GLY A 67 -10.64 -6.54 -3.72
C GLY A 67 -11.29 -5.16 -3.50
N ALA A 68 -11.24 -4.32 -4.53
CA ALA A 68 -11.89 -3.01 -4.50
C ALA A 68 -12.50 -2.69 -5.86
N SER A 69 -13.81 -2.95 -6.02
CA SER A 69 -14.51 -2.73 -7.28
C SER A 69 -14.35 -1.32 -7.85
N GLY A 70 -14.26 -0.30 -6.99
CA GLY A 70 -13.95 1.08 -7.42
C GLY A 70 -12.58 1.21 -8.10
N ILE A 71 -11.53 0.61 -7.53
CA ILE A 71 -10.19 0.56 -8.13
C ILE A 71 -10.22 -0.28 -9.40
N ASN A 72 -10.86 -1.46 -9.37
CA ASN A 72 -10.94 -2.35 -10.53
C ASN A 72 -11.58 -1.62 -11.74
N GLN A 73 -12.71 -0.95 -11.52
CA GLN A 73 -13.39 -0.18 -12.56
C GLN A 73 -12.56 1.01 -13.05
N ALA A 74 -11.89 1.73 -12.15
CA ALA A 74 -11.01 2.84 -12.51
C ALA A 74 -9.85 2.36 -13.38
N LEU A 75 -9.22 1.23 -13.00
CA LEU A 75 -8.15 0.63 -13.81
C LEU A 75 -8.66 0.17 -15.17
N ILE A 76 -9.77 -0.56 -15.24
CA ILE A 76 -10.37 -1.01 -16.50
C ILE A 76 -10.58 0.17 -17.45
N LYS A 77 -11.14 1.29 -16.95
CA LYS A 77 -11.37 2.50 -17.75
C LYS A 77 -10.06 3.19 -18.16
N SER A 78 -8.96 2.93 -17.47
CA SER A 78 -7.64 3.50 -17.76
C SER A 78 -6.86 2.71 -18.82
N LEU A 79 -7.15 1.41 -18.98
CA LEU A 79 -6.39 0.52 -19.87
C LEU A 79 -6.27 1.02 -21.33
N PRO A 80 -7.32 1.55 -21.99
CA PRO A 80 -7.20 2.07 -23.34
C PRO A 80 -6.20 3.23 -23.48
N PHE A 81 -5.95 3.96 -22.39
CA PHE A 81 -5.02 5.10 -22.35
C PHE A 81 -3.60 4.70 -21.94
N LEU A 82 -3.35 3.41 -21.65
CA LEU A 82 -2.04 2.87 -21.32
C LEU A 82 -1.34 2.23 -22.53
N GLU A 83 -1.94 2.31 -23.72
CA GLU A 83 -1.30 1.88 -24.96
C GLU A 83 0.07 2.57 -25.14
N GLY A 84 1.07 1.77 -25.53
CA GLY A 84 2.45 2.20 -25.74
C GLY A 84 3.27 2.44 -24.46
N VAL A 85 2.71 2.27 -23.26
CA VAL A 85 3.49 2.33 -22.01
C VAL A 85 4.15 0.97 -21.78
N GLN A 86 5.48 0.96 -21.60
CA GLN A 86 6.24 -0.25 -21.28
C GLN A 86 6.01 -0.64 -19.81
N LEU A 87 4.93 -1.38 -19.56
CA LEU A 87 4.61 -1.92 -18.25
C LEU A 87 3.91 -3.27 -18.35
N GLN A 88 3.90 -3.97 -17.23
CA GLN A 88 3.02 -5.10 -16.97
C GLN A 88 2.29 -4.90 -15.65
N VAL A 89 1.17 -5.60 -15.45
CA VAL A 89 0.33 -5.41 -14.27
C VAL A 89 0.14 -6.69 -13.46
N ILE A 90 0.26 -6.60 -12.15
CA ILE A 90 -0.29 -7.57 -11.21
C ILE A 90 -1.59 -6.98 -10.70
N HIS A 91 -2.74 -7.59 -10.98
CA HIS A 91 -4.03 -7.10 -10.53
C HIS A 91 -4.70 -8.11 -9.61
N LEU A 92 -4.72 -7.78 -8.31
CA LEU A 92 -5.44 -8.53 -7.29
C LEU A 92 -6.87 -7.99 -7.16
N SER A 93 -7.77 -8.52 -8.00
CA SER A 93 -9.09 -7.94 -8.25
C SER A 93 -10.12 -8.25 -7.15
N GLY A 94 -9.91 -9.30 -6.37
CA GLY A 94 -10.97 -9.97 -5.62
C GLY A 94 -11.83 -10.87 -6.51
N ALA A 95 -12.43 -11.90 -5.91
CA ALA A 95 -13.15 -12.96 -6.62
C ALA A 95 -14.36 -12.46 -7.44
N ARG A 96 -14.98 -11.37 -7.00
CA ARG A 96 -16.17 -10.81 -7.67
C ARG A 96 -15.86 -10.31 -9.08
N ASP A 97 -14.73 -9.63 -9.26
CA ASP A 97 -14.43 -8.87 -10.47
C ASP A 97 -13.36 -9.55 -11.34
N GLU A 98 -12.79 -10.68 -10.92
CA GLU A 98 -11.65 -11.34 -11.58
C GLU A 98 -11.87 -11.57 -13.08
N ARG A 99 -13.02 -12.14 -13.46
CA ARG A 99 -13.36 -12.38 -14.86
C ARG A 99 -13.49 -11.09 -15.65
N LEU A 100 -14.19 -10.10 -15.10
CA LEU A 100 -14.40 -8.80 -15.74
C LEU A 100 -13.05 -8.11 -15.98
N VAL A 101 -12.18 -8.12 -14.98
CA VAL A 101 -10.83 -7.56 -15.08
C VAL A 101 -10.04 -8.29 -16.17
N ALA A 102 -9.94 -9.62 -16.11
CA ALA A 102 -9.17 -10.41 -17.07
C ALA A 102 -9.61 -10.18 -18.53
N ASP A 103 -10.92 -10.11 -18.79
CA ASP A 103 -11.45 -9.90 -20.14
C ASP A 103 -11.09 -8.50 -20.69
N ASN A 104 -11.06 -7.47 -19.84
CA ASN A 104 -10.66 -6.12 -20.25
C ASN A 104 -9.15 -6.02 -20.51
N TYR A 105 -8.29 -6.62 -19.68
CA TYR A 105 -6.85 -6.67 -19.95
C TYR A 105 -6.54 -7.37 -21.27
N ARG A 106 -7.22 -8.49 -21.56
CA ARG A 106 -7.07 -9.21 -22.82
C ARG A 106 -7.52 -8.37 -24.03
N ARG A 107 -8.62 -7.63 -23.89
CA ARG A 107 -9.14 -6.75 -24.95
C ARG A 107 -8.16 -5.62 -25.30
N GLU A 108 -7.55 -5.01 -24.29
CA GLU A 108 -6.60 -3.89 -24.47
C GLU A 108 -5.16 -4.34 -24.70
N ASN A 109 -4.91 -5.66 -24.74
CA ASN A 109 -3.58 -6.25 -24.95
C ASN A 109 -2.51 -5.76 -23.96
N VAL A 110 -2.88 -5.55 -22.69
CA VAL A 110 -1.95 -5.15 -21.63
C VAL A 110 -1.45 -6.41 -20.88
N PRO A 111 -0.13 -6.68 -20.84
CA PRO A 111 0.42 -7.84 -20.14
C PRO A 111 0.07 -7.79 -18.65
N ALA A 112 -0.55 -8.85 -18.14
CA ALA A 112 -0.93 -8.89 -16.75
C ALA A 112 -1.02 -10.29 -16.13
N TYR A 113 -0.67 -10.37 -14.86
CA TYR A 113 -1.05 -11.42 -13.94
C TYR A 113 -2.33 -10.98 -13.21
N ILE A 114 -3.44 -11.67 -13.46
CA ILE A 114 -4.74 -11.38 -12.85
C ILE A 114 -5.08 -12.53 -11.90
N ALA A 115 -5.43 -12.20 -10.66
CA ALA A 115 -5.91 -13.16 -9.68
C ALA A 115 -6.91 -12.52 -8.74
N ALA A 116 -7.87 -13.30 -8.24
CA ALA A 116 -8.73 -12.87 -7.15
C ALA A 116 -7.92 -12.51 -5.89
N PHE A 117 -6.91 -13.32 -5.57
CA PHE A 117 -6.06 -13.18 -4.38
C PHE A 117 -4.73 -13.92 -4.58
N HIS A 118 -3.66 -13.47 -3.92
CA HIS A 118 -2.36 -14.16 -3.91
C HIS A 118 -1.90 -14.39 -2.47
N HIS A 119 -1.67 -15.66 -2.09
CA HIS A 119 -1.30 -16.00 -0.70
C HIS A 119 0.11 -15.53 -0.33
N ARG A 120 1.04 -15.58 -1.29
CA ARG A 120 2.46 -15.27 -1.10
C ARG A 120 2.74 -13.82 -1.43
N MET A 121 2.21 -12.92 -0.61
CA MET A 121 2.25 -11.48 -0.89
C MET A 121 3.68 -10.92 -1.05
N GLU A 122 4.68 -11.59 -0.48
CA GLU A 122 6.09 -11.26 -0.69
C GLU A 122 6.51 -11.33 -2.18
N GLU A 123 5.88 -12.21 -2.97
CA GLU A 123 6.16 -12.34 -4.40
C GLU A 123 5.62 -11.14 -5.18
N VAL A 124 4.35 -10.77 -4.96
CA VAL A 124 3.76 -9.61 -5.66
C VAL A 124 4.40 -8.29 -5.23
N TYR A 125 4.74 -8.15 -3.95
CA TYR A 125 5.42 -6.96 -3.46
C TYR A 125 6.86 -6.86 -3.97
N SER A 126 7.59 -7.97 -4.08
CA SER A 126 8.95 -7.95 -4.60
C SER A 126 9.01 -7.75 -6.12
N ALA A 127 7.97 -8.16 -6.85
CA ALA A 127 7.89 -7.99 -8.30
C ALA A 127 7.55 -6.55 -8.72
N ALA A 128 6.80 -5.82 -7.90
CA ALA A 128 6.27 -4.50 -8.21
C ALA A 128 7.32 -3.37 -8.11
N ASP A 129 7.12 -2.33 -8.92
CA ASP A 129 7.82 -1.04 -8.84
C ASP A 129 6.91 0.08 -8.31
N LEU A 130 5.61 -0.02 -8.60
CA LEU A 130 4.60 0.97 -8.24
C LEU A 130 3.32 0.27 -7.79
N ILE A 131 2.59 0.86 -6.84
CA ILE A 131 1.27 0.39 -6.42
C ILE A 131 0.15 1.35 -6.83
N VAL A 132 -1.04 0.81 -7.13
CA VAL A 132 -2.33 1.52 -7.08
C VAL A 132 -3.20 0.77 -6.09
N ALA A 133 -3.46 1.39 -4.93
CA ALA A 133 -4.11 0.66 -3.85
C ALA A 133 -4.99 1.52 -2.93
N ARG A 134 -5.81 0.86 -2.11
CA ARG A 134 -6.45 1.47 -0.94
C ARG A 134 -5.40 1.83 0.12
N ALA A 135 -5.74 2.79 0.98
CA ALA A 135 -4.86 3.30 2.04
C ALA A 135 -5.13 2.66 3.41
N GLY A 136 -5.25 1.33 3.43
CA GLY A 136 -5.40 0.56 4.67
C GLY A 136 -4.09 0.51 5.47
N ALA A 137 -4.17 0.68 6.79
CA ALA A 137 -2.98 0.81 7.64
C ALA A 137 -2.00 -0.38 7.54
N ALA A 138 -2.52 -1.62 7.49
CA ALA A 138 -1.70 -2.82 7.35
C ALA A 138 -0.98 -2.86 5.99
N SER A 139 -1.71 -2.62 4.89
CA SER A 139 -1.12 -2.60 3.55
C SER A 139 -0.07 -1.49 3.41
N LEU A 140 -0.33 -0.31 3.96
CA LEU A 140 0.65 0.79 3.95
C LEU A 140 1.94 0.41 4.69
N ALA A 141 1.84 -0.23 5.85
CA ALA A 141 3.01 -0.73 6.58
C ALA A 141 3.81 -1.75 5.75
N GLU A 142 3.12 -2.67 5.07
CA GLU A 142 3.75 -3.62 4.14
C GLU A 142 4.40 -2.91 2.95
N PHE A 143 3.77 -1.90 2.37
CA PHE A 143 4.35 -1.11 1.28
C PHE A 143 5.62 -0.38 1.72
N ALA A 144 5.63 0.20 2.92
CA ALA A 144 6.83 0.83 3.46
C ALA A 144 7.96 -0.20 3.69
N ALA A 145 7.64 -1.38 4.22
CA ALA A 145 8.60 -2.48 4.39
C ALA A 145 9.19 -2.97 3.05
N PHE A 146 8.38 -2.99 1.99
CA PHE A 146 8.80 -3.34 0.63
C PHE A 146 9.30 -2.15 -0.21
N SER A 147 9.28 -0.94 0.36
CA SER A 147 9.67 0.31 -0.31
C SER A 147 8.89 0.53 -1.61
N LEU A 148 7.58 0.29 -1.57
CA LEU A 148 6.67 0.38 -2.70
C LEU A 148 5.94 1.73 -2.69
N PRO A 149 6.34 2.68 -3.54
CA PRO A 149 5.60 3.93 -3.72
C PRO A 149 4.40 3.70 -4.63
N GLY A 150 3.47 4.65 -4.68
CA GLY A 150 2.32 4.47 -5.55
C GLY A 150 1.29 5.58 -5.58
N ILE A 151 0.13 5.22 -6.11
CA ILE A 151 -1.08 6.02 -6.12
C ILE A 151 -2.02 5.39 -5.08
N LEU A 152 -2.38 6.18 -4.08
CA LEU A 152 -3.30 5.77 -3.03
C LEU A 152 -4.69 6.35 -3.29
N ILE A 153 -5.68 5.47 -3.29
CA ILE A 153 -7.09 5.80 -3.50
C ILE A 153 -7.86 5.40 -2.24
N PRO A 154 -8.01 6.29 -1.25
CA PRO A 154 -8.72 5.99 -0.01
C PRO A 154 -10.13 5.44 -0.25
N PHE A 155 -10.56 4.51 0.59
CA PHE A 155 -11.95 4.05 0.58
C PHE A 155 -12.88 5.17 1.08
N PRO A 156 -13.84 5.66 0.27
CA PRO A 156 -14.63 6.85 0.59
C PRO A 156 -15.58 6.65 1.78
N TYR A 157 -15.91 5.40 2.12
CA TYR A 157 -16.81 5.05 3.23
C TYR A 157 -16.05 4.55 4.47
N ALA A 158 -14.74 4.79 4.54
CA ALA A 158 -13.95 4.48 5.71
C ALA A 158 -14.44 5.28 6.93
N THR A 159 -14.66 4.63 8.06
CA THR A 159 -15.09 5.28 9.32
C THR A 159 -14.15 6.43 9.69
N ASP A 160 -14.67 7.60 10.05
CA ASP A 160 -13.89 8.80 10.35
C ASP A 160 -12.91 9.24 9.24
N ASP A 161 -13.07 8.78 7.99
CA ASP A 161 -12.16 9.09 6.89
C ASP A 161 -10.69 8.71 7.19
N HIS A 162 -10.49 7.60 7.92
CA HIS A 162 -9.16 7.18 8.37
C HIS A 162 -8.22 6.81 7.20
N GLN A 163 -8.75 6.31 6.08
CA GLN A 163 -7.90 5.96 4.94
C GLN A 163 -7.34 7.20 4.23
N THR A 164 -8.09 8.30 4.15
CA THR A 164 -7.58 9.54 3.55
C THR A 164 -6.44 10.09 4.38
N ARG A 165 -6.61 10.15 5.71
CA ARG A 165 -5.56 10.57 6.64
C ARG A 165 -4.30 9.69 6.54
N ASN A 166 -4.47 8.38 6.38
CA ASN A 166 -3.33 7.50 6.15
C ASN A 166 -2.61 7.81 4.83
N ALA A 167 -3.35 8.05 3.75
CA ALA A 167 -2.76 8.39 2.45
C ALA A 167 -2.07 9.75 2.46
N GLU A 168 -2.60 10.73 3.20
CA GLU A 168 -2.00 12.05 3.39
C GLU A 168 -0.60 11.97 4.03
N ILE A 169 -0.37 11.02 4.95
CA ILE A 169 0.96 10.79 5.53
C ILE A 169 1.98 10.38 4.45
N TYR A 170 1.59 9.50 3.53
CA TYR A 170 2.45 9.05 2.44
C TYR A 170 2.63 10.15 1.39
N ALA A 171 1.58 10.90 1.07
CA ALA A 171 1.63 12.01 0.14
C ALA A 171 2.50 13.16 0.67
N GLY A 172 2.40 13.48 1.96
CA GLY A 172 3.15 14.57 2.60
C GLY A 172 4.67 14.37 2.62
N VAL A 173 5.15 13.15 2.36
CA VAL A 173 6.60 12.84 2.22
C VAL A 173 6.98 12.40 0.81
N ASP A 174 6.13 12.64 -0.20
CA ASP A 174 6.36 12.19 -1.57
C ASP A 174 6.58 10.66 -1.69
N ALA A 175 5.93 9.84 -0.85
CA ALA A 175 5.94 8.38 -0.99
C ALA A 175 4.78 7.88 -1.87
N ALA A 176 3.71 8.68 -1.99
CA ALA A 176 2.57 8.35 -2.83
C ALA A 176 1.87 9.60 -3.40
N ILE A 177 1.10 9.41 -4.47
CA ILE A 177 0.11 10.38 -4.94
C ILE A 177 -1.24 9.99 -4.35
N LEU A 178 -1.91 10.93 -3.69
CA LEU A 178 -3.29 10.76 -3.22
C LEU A 178 -4.27 11.15 -4.33
N LEU A 179 -5.18 10.24 -4.70
CA LEU A 179 -6.32 10.51 -5.58
C LEU A 179 -7.62 10.11 -4.88
N LYS A 180 -8.63 10.98 -4.89
CA LYS A 180 -9.96 10.60 -4.38
C LYS A 180 -10.70 9.78 -5.41
N GLU A 181 -11.44 8.78 -4.96
CA GLU A 181 -12.22 7.92 -5.86
C GLU A 181 -13.26 8.71 -6.67
N SER A 182 -13.84 9.77 -6.10
CA SER A 182 -14.77 10.68 -6.79
C SER A 182 -14.14 11.47 -7.95
N GLU A 183 -12.81 11.61 -7.95
CA GLU A 183 -12.06 12.36 -8.95
C GLU A 183 -11.48 11.42 -10.04
N LEU A 184 -11.62 10.10 -9.87
CA LEU A 184 -11.03 9.13 -10.79
C LEU A 184 -11.79 9.09 -12.13
N SER A 185 -11.11 9.55 -13.17
CA SER A 185 -11.37 9.14 -14.54
C SER A 185 -10.30 8.16 -15.03
N GLY A 186 -10.65 7.33 -16.02
CA GLY A 186 -9.69 6.42 -16.65
C GLY A 186 -8.47 7.15 -17.21
N GLU A 187 -8.71 8.31 -17.84
CA GLU A 187 -7.66 9.16 -18.41
C GLU A 187 -6.74 9.78 -17.34
N LEU A 188 -7.31 10.31 -16.24
CA LEU A 188 -6.51 10.87 -15.14
C LEU A 188 -5.60 9.79 -14.54
N LEU A 189 -6.15 8.61 -14.27
CA LEU A 189 -5.39 7.51 -13.68
C LEU A 189 -4.31 7.02 -14.62
N ALA A 190 -4.62 6.80 -15.90
CA ALA A 190 -3.65 6.38 -16.91
C ALA A 190 -2.51 7.38 -17.07
N ARG A 191 -2.83 8.68 -17.10
CA ARG A 191 -1.83 9.75 -17.14
C ARG A 191 -0.89 9.68 -15.95
N LYS A 192 -1.41 9.51 -14.73
CA LYS A 192 -0.57 9.42 -13.52
C LYS A 192 0.30 8.16 -13.50
N ILE A 193 -0.25 7.03 -13.95
CA ILE A 193 0.53 5.79 -14.11
C ILE A 193 1.64 5.99 -15.15
N ARG A 194 1.33 6.58 -16.30
CA ARG A 194 2.29 6.86 -17.38
C ARG A 194 3.41 7.78 -16.92
N GLU A 195 3.07 8.91 -16.28
CA GLU A 195 4.04 9.86 -15.72
C GLU A 195 5.05 9.16 -14.79
N LEU A 196 4.57 8.29 -13.89
CA LEU A 196 5.43 7.59 -12.95
C LEU A 196 6.23 6.45 -13.60
N MET A 197 5.60 5.62 -14.44
CA MET A 197 6.28 4.48 -15.07
C MET A 197 7.37 4.89 -16.06
N GLN A 198 7.29 6.10 -16.62
CA GLN A 198 8.32 6.64 -17.50
C GLN A 198 9.43 7.40 -16.76
N ASP A 199 9.25 7.68 -15.46
CA ASP A 199 10.23 8.38 -14.63
C ASP A 199 10.78 7.46 -13.53
N ARG A 200 11.80 6.69 -13.91
CA ARG A 200 12.45 5.74 -13.00
C ARG A 200 13.06 6.44 -11.79
N GLN A 201 13.64 7.62 -11.98
CA GLN A 201 14.27 8.39 -10.91
C GLN A 201 13.23 8.84 -9.88
N ARG A 202 12.05 9.28 -10.34
CA ARG A 202 10.94 9.62 -9.44
C ARG A 202 10.47 8.42 -8.65
N ILE A 203 10.29 7.25 -9.27
CA ILE A 203 9.93 6.02 -8.56
C ILE A 203 10.96 5.69 -7.48
N GLU A 204 12.26 5.77 -7.78
CA GLU A 204 13.32 5.48 -6.81
C GLU A 204 13.34 6.45 -5.64
N GLN A 205 13.12 7.74 -5.89
CA GLN A 205 12.99 8.75 -4.84
C GLN A 205 11.76 8.49 -3.96
N MET A 206 10.60 8.19 -4.56
CA MET A 206 9.38 7.88 -3.82
C MET A 206 9.55 6.59 -3.00
N ALA A 207 10.21 5.57 -3.54
CA ALA A 207 10.51 4.31 -2.86
C ALA A 207 11.41 4.55 -1.63
N ALA A 208 12.44 5.38 -1.77
CA ALA A 208 13.31 5.77 -0.67
C ALA A 208 12.52 6.49 0.44
N ASN A 209 11.62 7.39 0.08
CA ASN A 209 10.75 8.08 1.05
C ASN A 209 9.77 7.09 1.72
N CYS A 210 9.15 6.21 0.95
CA CYS A 210 8.24 5.17 1.44
C CYS A 210 8.92 4.27 2.49
N SER A 211 10.17 3.88 2.26
CA SER A 211 10.94 3.04 3.19
C SER A 211 11.17 3.66 4.57
N ARG A 212 11.12 5.00 4.67
CA ARG A 212 11.36 5.74 5.93
C ARG A 212 10.11 5.83 6.80
N LEU A 213 8.93 5.48 6.27
CA LEU A 213 7.66 5.59 6.98
C LEU A 213 7.39 4.44 7.95
N ALA A 214 8.05 3.28 7.79
CA ALA A 214 7.88 2.14 8.68
C ALA A 214 9.18 1.78 9.41
N PRO A 215 9.17 1.68 10.74
CA PRO A 215 10.25 1.05 11.49
C PRO A 215 10.45 -0.41 11.05
N LYS A 216 11.70 -0.79 10.76
CA LYS A 216 12.04 -2.18 10.36
C LYS A 216 11.72 -3.22 11.44
N ASP A 217 11.73 -2.81 12.71
CA ASP A 217 11.48 -3.69 13.86
C ASP A 217 10.26 -3.22 14.67
N ALA A 218 9.12 -3.06 14.01
CA ALA A 218 7.90 -2.61 14.68
C ALA A 218 7.42 -3.62 15.74
N ALA A 219 7.56 -4.93 15.48
CA ALA A 219 7.20 -5.98 16.44
C ALA A 219 8.08 -5.94 17.70
N GLY A 220 9.41 -5.83 17.56
CA GLY A 220 10.31 -5.69 18.70
C GLY A 220 10.04 -4.41 19.49
N ARG A 221 9.80 -3.29 18.80
CA ARG A 221 9.39 -2.03 19.47
C ARG A 221 8.11 -2.17 20.28
N VAL A 222 7.12 -2.90 19.76
CA VAL A 222 5.88 -3.19 20.51
C VAL A 222 6.20 -3.99 21.78
N ALA A 223 6.98 -5.06 21.66
CA ALA A 223 7.37 -5.90 22.81
C ALA A 223 8.13 -5.11 23.87
N THR A 224 9.19 -4.38 23.49
CA THR A 224 9.96 -3.50 24.38
C THR A 224 9.07 -2.44 25.05
N THR A 225 8.11 -1.88 24.32
CA THR A 225 7.17 -0.89 24.88
C THR A 225 6.24 -1.54 25.90
N MET A 226 5.73 -2.75 25.62
CA MET A 226 4.91 -3.49 26.58
C MET A 226 5.68 -3.82 27.86
N GLU A 227 6.94 -4.24 27.75
CA GLU A 227 7.82 -4.50 28.90
C GLU A 227 8.03 -3.24 29.74
N LYS A 228 8.36 -2.11 29.10
CA LYS A 228 8.55 -0.79 29.76
C LYS A 228 7.38 -0.41 30.68
N TYR A 229 6.14 -0.66 30.26
CA TYR A 229 4.95 -0.27 31.03
C TYR A 229 4.43 -1.36 31.98
N THR A 230 4.94 -2.60 31.89
CA THR A 230 4.57 -3.70 32.80
C THR A 230 5.53 -3.81 34.00
N THR A 231 6.79 -3.38 33.88
CA THR A 231 7.73 -3.32 35.02
C THR A 231 7.36 -2.24 36.04
N HIS A 232 7.35 -2.61 37.33
CA HIS A 232 6.85 -1.78 38.45
C HIS A 232 7.56 -0.44 38.66
N GLU A 233 8.76 -0.25 38.11
CA GLU A 233 9.56 0.98 38.29
C GLU A 233 8.99 2.20 37.56
N ALA A 234 8.12 2.02 36.56
CA ALA A 234 7.47 3.13 35.84
C ALA A 234 6.15 3.61 36.48
N ARG A 235 5.82 3.15 37.70
CA ARG A 235 4.58 3.50 38.42
C ARG A 235 4.74 4.61 39.47
N ILE A 236 5.90 5.25 39.57
CA ILE A 236 6.19 6.35 40.51
C ILE A 236 6.24 7.68 39.75
#